data_AF-A0A1B6EXV5-F1
#
_entry.id   AF-A0A1B6EXV5-F1
#
_cell.length_a   1.000
_cell.length_b   1.000
_cell.length_c   1.000
_cell.angle_alpha   90.00
_cell.angle_beta   90.00
_cell.angle_gamma   90.00
#
_symmetry.space_group_name_H-M   'P 1'
#
loop_
_entity.id
_entity.type
_entity.pdbx_description
1 polymer ?
#
loop_
_entity_poly.entity_id
_entity_poly.type
_entity_poly.pdbx_seq_one_letter_code
_entity_poly.pdbx_strand_id
1 'polypeptide(L)'
;IQIYPNDYFYSQFNVTCLSISRAAPYNSGTCPGSHIEQENILTHVIDASMVYGSNLETANSLRSFTNGKLIVKTTSDGRDFLPDTANPVFPCNNNASEHTCFYAGDDRVNQNSGLTVLQICLLRLHNFL
;
A
#
# COMPACT_ATOMS: atom_id res chain seq x y z
N ILE A 1 11.73 -16.59 -10.76
CA ILE A 1 11.42 -16.95 -12.17
C ILE A 1 12.74 -17.06 -12.92
N GLN A 2 13.02 -18.18 -13.60
CA GLN A 2 14.25 -18.32 -14.38
C GLN A 2 14.19 -17.46 -15.64
N ILE A 3 15.32 -16.84 -15.99
CA ILE A 3 15.49 -16.04 -17.19
C ILE A 3 16.25 -16.86 -18.22
N TYR A 4 15.85 -16.78 -19.48
CA TYR A 4 16.51 -17.50 -20.56
C TYR A 4 17.90 -16.90 -20.84
N PRO A 5 18.93 -17.70 -21.16
CA PRO A 5 20.31 -17.21 -21.34
C PRO A 5 20.45 -16.09 -22.40
N ASN A 6 19.57 -16.09 -23.40
CA ASN A 6 19.55 -15.16 -24.53
C ASN A 6 18.33 -14.21 -24.46
N ASP A 7 17.86 -13.91 -23.25
CA ASP A 7 16.94 -12.81 -23.00
C ASP A 7 17.57 -11.47 -23.45
N TYR A 8 16.87 -10.69 -24.28
CA TYR A 8 17.42 -9.49 -24.90
C TYR A 8 17.89 -8.42 -23.89
N PHE A 9 17.20 -8.29 -22.76
CA PHE A 9 17.48 -7.25 -21.77
C PHE A 9 18.37 -7.78 -20.64
N TYR A 10 17.97 -8.87 -20.00
CA TYR A 10 18.58 -9.36 -18.77
C TYR A 10 19.93 -10.06 -18.98
N SER A 11 20.16 -10.65 -20.16
CA SER A 11 21.46 -11.28 -20.49
C SER A 11 22.62 -10.29 -20.44
N GLN A 12 22.36 -9.02 -20.79
CA GLN A 12 23.35 -7.94 -20.78
C GLN A 12 23.84 -7.61 -19.35
N PHE A 13 23.05 -7.97 -18.33
CA PHE A 13 23.32 -7.70 -16.91
C PHE A 13 23.67 -8.96 -16.11
N ASN A 14 23.89 -10.10 -16.79
CA ASN A 14 24.11 -11.41 -16.16
C ASN A 14 23.00 -11.81 -15.16
N VAL A 15 21.76 -11.36 -15.37
CA VAL A 15 20.62 -11.74 -14.52
C VAL A 15 20.03 -13.03 -15.05
N THR A 16 20.05 -14.08 -14.22
CA THR A 16 19.56 -15.43 -14.58
C THR A 16 18.24 -15.80 -13.91
N CYS A 17 17.80 -14.99 -12.94
CA CYS A 17 16.52 -15.17 -12.28
C CYS A 17 15.93 -13.85 -11.78
N LEU A 18 14.61 -13.74 -11.80
CA LEU A 18 13.84 -12.70 -11.13
C LEU A 18 13.29 -13.23 -9.80
N SER A 19 13.34 -12.42 -8.75
CA SER A 19 12.74 -12.78 -7.47
C SER A 19 11.21 -12.84 -7.58
N ILE A 20 10.61 -13.82 -6.92
CA ILE A 20 9.17 -13.90 -6.70
C ILE A 20 8.94 -14.60 -5.37
N SER A 21 8.13 -13.98 -4.52
CA SER A 21 7.66 -14.58 -3.27
C SER A 21 6.29 -15.19 -3.51
N ARG A 22 6.04 -16.37 -2.93
CA ARG A 22 4.70 -16.97 -2.96
C ARG A 22 3.78 -16.20 -2.01
N ALA A 23 2.50 -16.08 -2.35
CA ALA A 23 1.49 -15.57 -1.45
C ALA A 23 1.42 -16.43 -0.18
N ALA A 24 1.13 -15.78 0.96
CA ALA A 24 0.90 -16.49 2.21
C ALA A 24 -0.28 -17.46 2.05
N PRO A 25 -0.15 -18.71 2.50
CA PRO A 25 -1.27 -19.63 2.52
C PRO A 25 -2.28 -19.18 3.58
N TYR A 26 -3.57 -19.35 3.28
CA TYR A 26 -4.62 -19.23 4.30
C TYR A 26 -4.36 -20.26 5.40
N ASN A 27 -4.56 -19.87 6.66
CA ASN A 27 -4.29 -20.70 7.83
C ASN A 27 -5.38 -21.77 8.00
N SER A 28 -5.55 -22.64 7.00
CA SER A 28 -6.32 -23.86 7.14
C SER A 28 -5.51 -24.79 8.04
N GLY A 29 -5.96 -24.98 9.29
CA GLY A 29 -5.34 -25.89 10.26
C GLY A 29 -4.79 -27.15 9.58
N THR A 30 -3.57 -27.51 9.95
CA THR A 30 -2.71 -28.51 9.31
C THR A 30 -3.40 -29.87 9.12
N CYS A 31 -4.18 -30.01 8.05
CA CYS A 31 -4.61 -31.28 7.51
C CYS A 31 -3.66 -31.64 6.37
N PRO A 32 -2.81 -32.67 6.54
CA PRO A 32 -1.99 -33.18 5.44
C PRO A 32 -2.88 -33.54 4.24
N GLY A 33 -2.63 -32.94 3.08
CA GLY A 33 -3.36 -33.20 1.84
C GLY A 33 -4.46 -32.20 1.46
N SER A 34 -4.71 -31.16 2.27
CA SER A 34 -5.61 -30.07 1.89
C SER A 34 -5.04 -29.22 0.75
N HIS A 35 -5.93 -28.65 -0.07
CA HIS A 35 -5.56 -27.70 -1.12
C HIS A 35 -5.06 -26.40 -0.48
N ILE A 36 -3.99 -25.83 -1.05
CA ILE A 36 -3.45 -24.55 -0.59
C ILE A 36 -4.31 -23.42 -1.18
N GLU A 37 -4.91 -22.63 -0.30
CA GLU A 37 -5.64 -21.41 -0.64
C GLU A 37 -4.86 -20.17 -0.17
N GLN A 38 -5.20 -19.00 -0.71
CA GLN A 38 -4.62 -17.70 -0.33
C GLN A 38 -5.62 -16.88 0.47
N GLU A 39 -5.08 -16.01 1.33
CA GLU A 39 -5.89 -15.09 2.13
C GLU A 39 -6.13 -13.77 1.39
N ASN A 40 -7.36 -13.26 1.47
CA ASN A 40 -7.66 -11.87 1.15
C ASN A 40 -7.65 -11.04 2.44
N ILE A 41 -6.65 -10.17 2.59
CA ILE A 41 -6.49 -9.31 3.77
C ILE A 41 -7.33 -8.03 3.69
N LEU A 42 -8.08 -7.82 2.60
CA LEU A 42 -8.93 -6.66 2.38
C LEU A 42 -10.41 -7.03 2.47
N THR A 43 -11.26 -6.03 2.71
CA THR A 43 -12.71 -6.20 2.57
C THR A 43 -13.06 -6.46 1.10
N HIS A 44 -13.98 -7.40 0.86
CA HIS A 44 -14.40 -7.79 -0.50
C HIS A 44 -15.46 -6.85 -1.09
N VAL A 45 -16.06 -5.99 -0.25
CA VAL A 45 -17.14 -5.08 -0.62
C VAL A 45 -16.55 -3.79 -1.18
N ILE A 46 -17.29 -3.09 -2.06
CA ILE A 46 -16.93 -1.75 -2.51
C ILE A 46 -17.32 -0.75 -1.42
N ASP A 47 -16.48 -0.64 -0.39
CA ASP A 47 -16.72 0.15 0.83
C ASP A 47 -15.68 1.26 1.05
N ALA A 48 -14.83 1.50 0.05
CA ALA A 48 -13.69 2.41 0.11
C ALA A 48 -12.65 2.06 1.20
N SER A 49 -12.48 0.78 1.54
CA SER A 49 -11.44 0.32 2.48
C SER A 49 -10.02 0.68 2.07
N MET A 50 -9.77 1.03 0.80
CA MET A 50 -8.46 1.59 0.39
C MET A 50 -8.18 2.97 1.00
N VAL A 51 -9.22 3.69 1.43
CA VAL A 51 -9.14 4.98 2.14
C VAL A 51 -9.20 4.74 3.64
N TYR A 52 -10.13 3.89 4.09
CA TYR A 52 -10.49 3.74 5.50
C TYR A 52 -9.83 2.56 6.23
N GLY A 53 -9.12 1.68 5.53
CA GLY A 53 -8.57 0.45 6.08
C GLY A 53 -9.56 -0.71 6.04
N SER A 54 -9.02 -1.94 6.02
CA SER A 54 -9.79 -3.19 6.07
C SER A 54 -9.86 -3.83 7.46
N ASN A 55 -9.25 -3.19 8.46
CA ASN A 55 -9.30 -3.63 9.86
C ASN A 55 -9.43 -2.42 10.78
N LEU A 56 -9.89 -2.65 12.02
CA LEU A 56 -10.20 -1.59 12.98
C LEU A 56 -8.96 -0.80 13.42
N GLU A 57 -7.81 -1.44 13.51
CA GLU A 57 -6.56 -0.79 13.92
C GLU A 57 -6.13 0.26 12.90
N THR A 58 -6.08 -0.12 11.61
CA THR A 58 -5.81 0.79 10.49
C THR A 58 -6.88 1.89 10.38
N ALA A 59 -8.15 1.55 10.52
CA ALA A 59 -9.22 2.54 10.46
C ALA A 59 -9.11 3.59 11.57
N ASN A 60 -8.75 3.18 12.78
CA ASN A 60 -8.56 4.10 13.89
C ASN A 60 -7.28 4.93 13.76
N SER A 61 -6.19 4.36 13.25
CA SER A 61 -4.93 5.10 13.07
C SER A 61 -5.01 6.19 12.00
N LEU A 62 -5.97 6.09 11.07
CA LEU A 62 -6.19 7.09 10.02
C LEU A 62 -7.12 8.24 10.44
N ARG A 63 -7.79 8.15 11.58
CA ARG A 63 -8.78 9.13 12.04
C ARG A 63 -8.16 10.18 12.95
N SER A 64 -8.52 11.44 12.73
CA SER A 64 -8.14 12.54 13.63
C SER A 64 -8.97 12.58 14.91
N PHE A 65 -10.08 11.85 14.94
CA PHE A 65 -11.12 11.89 15.98
C PHE A 65 -11.65 13.31 16.26
N THR A 66 -11.44 14.25 15.34
CA THR A 66 -11.84 15.65 15.46
C THR A 66 -12.72 16.00 14.28
N ASN A 67 -13.95 16.46 14.55
CA ASN A 67 -14.93 16.83 13.51
C ASN A 67 -15.18 15.73 12.46
N GLY A 68 -15.02 14.46 12.83
CA GLY A 68 -15.21 13.34 11.90
C GLY A 68 -14.11 13.15 10.85
N LYS A 69 -13.00 13.89 10.91
CA LYS A 69 -11.98 13.94 9.84
C LYS A 69 -10.93 12.84 9.90
N LEU A 70 -10.33 12.55 8.76
CA LEU A 70 -9.08 11.79 8.64
C LEU A 70 -7.86 12.68 8.93
N ILE A 71 -6.78 12.06 9.41
CA ILE A 71 -5.50 12.73 9.65
C ILE A 71 -4.91 13.18 8.31
N VAL A 72 -4.34 14.39 8.30
CA VAL A 72 -3.65 14.96 7.15
C VAL A 72 -2.29 15.49 7.57
N LYS A 73 -1.36 15.53 6.61
CA LYS A 73 -0.16 16.34 6.69
C LYS A 73 -0.35 17.59 5.85
N THR A 74 -0.38 18.75 6.50
CA THR A 74 -0.49 20.04 5.81
C THR A 74 0.91 20.59 5.55
N THR A 75 1.21 20.86 4.28
CA THR A 75 2.48 21.48 3.88
C THR A 75 2.49 22.99 4.18
N SER A 76 3.67 23.61 4.14
CA SER A 76 3.84 25.06 4.42
C SER A 76 3.02 25.97 3.51
N ASP A 77 2.65 25.50 2.32
CA ASP A 77 1.77 26.18 1.36
C ASP A 77 0.28 25.85 1.55
N GLY A 78 -0.09 25.17 2.64
CA GLY A 78 -1.48 24.93 3.04
C GLY A 78 -2.17 23.78 2.30
N ARG A 79 -1.43 22.91 1.61
CA ARG A 79 -2.00 21.73 0.94
C ARG A 79 -2.03 20.52 1.87
N ASP A 80 -3.16 19.84 1.91
CA ASP A 80 -3.33 18.61 2.69
C ASP A 80 -2.92 17.38 1.89
N PHE A 81 -2.04 16.58 2.48
CA PHE A 81 -1.59 15.28 1.98
C PHE A 81 -1.95 14.17 2.97
N LEU A 82 -1.78 12.92 2.52
CA LEU A 82 -1.86 11.76 3.39
C LEU A 82 -0.81 11.85 4.51
N PRO A 83 -1.04 11.21 5.68
CA PRO A 83 -0.04 11.10 6.73
C PRO A 83 1.19 10.33 6.26
N ASP A 84 2.31 10.52 6.95
CA ASP A 84 3.58 9.88 6.64
C ASP A 84 3.66 8.45 7.22
N THR A 85 4.40 7.56 6.56
CA THR A 85 4.79 6.25 7.12
C THR A 85 6.30 6.09 7.18
N ALA A 86 6.79 5.55 8.30
CA ALA A 86 8.18 5.12 8.44
C ALA A 86 8.44 3.71 7.86
N ASN A 87 7.38 2.94 7.59
CA ASN A 87 7.44 1.54 7.18
C ASN A 87 6.65 1.32 5.87
N PRO A 88 7.10 1.88 4.74
CA PRO A 88 6.42 1.68 3.47
C PRO A 88 6.65 0.28 2.89
N VAL A 89 5.63 -0.30 2.27
CA VAL A 89 5.75 -1.61 1.59
C VAL A 89 6.51 -1.50 0.27
N PHE A 90 6.30 -0.41 -0.48
CA PHE A 90 7.06 -0.13 -1.69
C PHE A 90 8.21 0.82 -1.41
N PRO A 91 9.36 0.65 -2.10
CA PRO A 91 10.42 1.64 -2.05
C PRO A 91 9.90 3.00 -2.52
N CYS A 92 9.87 3.94 -1.61
CA CYS A 92 9.69 5.35 -1.89
C CYS A 92 10.95 6.07 -1.42
N ASN A 93 11.21 7.25 -2.00
CA ASN A 93 12.43 7.97 -1.70
C ASN A 93 12.38 8.53 -0.27
N ASN A 94 13.02 7.85 0.67
CA ASN A 94 13.19 8.28 2.05
C ASN A 94 14.39 9.25 2.23
N ASN A 95 15.21 9.43 1.18
CA ASN A 95 16.35 10.34 1.17
C ASN A 95 15.96 11.65 0.46
N ALA A 96 15.24 12.51 1.16
CA ALA A 96 15.29 13.97 1.02
C ALA A 96 14.38 14.57 2.09
N SER A 97 14.77 15.73 2.59
CA SER A 97 14.05 16.61 3.52
C SER A 97 12.61 16.98 3.10
N GLU A 98 12.14 16.51 1.94
CA GLU A 98 10.90 16.91 1.27
C GLU A 98 10.09 15.74 0.68
N HIS A 99 10.57 14.49 0.76
CA HIS A 99 9.85 13.33 0.21
C HIS A 99 9.48 12.36 1.32
N THR A 100 8.19 12.08 1.44
CA THR A 100 7.69 11.18 2.47
C THR A 100 6.75 10.16 1.87
N CYS A 101 6.96 8.91 2.28
CA CYS A 101 6.05 7.82 1.98
C CYS A 101 4.73 8.05 2.71
N PHE A 102 3.63 7.80 2.02
CA PHE A 102 2.31 8.03 2.57
C PHE A 102 1.73 6.79 3.22
N TYR A 103 0.86 7.02 4.20
CA TYR A 103 0.05 6.04 4.86
C TYR A 103 -1.43 6.25 4.48
N ALA A 104 -2.13 5.16 4.18
CA ALA A 104 -3.54 5.15 3.79
C ALA A 104 -4.20 3.85 4.25
N GLY A 105 -5.47 3.65 3.89
CA GLY A 105 -6.19 2.40 4.19
C GLY A 105 -5.59 1.16 3.52
N ASP A 106 -4.92 1.34 2.39
CA ASP A 106 -4.17 0.30 1.67
C ASP A 106 -2.67 0.65 1.61
N ASP A 107 -1.83 -0.34 1.92
CA ASP A 107 -0.37 -0.21 2.04
C ASP A 107 0.35 0.02 0.70
N ARG A 108 -0.35 -0.19 -0.42
CA ARG A 108 0.17 -0.01 -1.77
C ARG A 108 0.04 1.43 -2.27
N VAL A 109 -0.39 2.37 -1.42
CA VAL A 109 -0.55 3.79 -1.77
C VAL A 109 0.68 4.43 -2.42
N ASN A 110 1.89 3.92 -2.13
CA ASN A 110 3.16 4.41 -2.66
C ASN A 110 3.64 3.66 -3.93
N GLN A 111 2.84 2.76 -4.52
CA GLN A 111 3.25 1.96 -5.67
C GLN A 111 3.58 2.83 -6.90
N ASN A 112 2.79 3.87 -7.14
CA ASN A 112 3.04 4.88 -8.17
C ASN A 112 2.30 6.18 -7.81
N SER A 113 2.78 7.30 -8.36
CA SER A 113 2.24 8.62 -8.07
C SER A 113 0.77 8.80 -8.46
N GLY A 114 0.30 8.14 -9.51
CA GLY A 114 -1.11 8.20 -9.93
C GLY A 114 -2.06 7.63 -8.87
N LEU A 115 -1.70 6.48 -8.30
CA LEU A 115 -2.45 5.87 -7.20
C LEU A 115 -2.42 6.75 -5.94
N THR A 116 -1.27 7.33 -5.62
CA THR A 116 -1.13 8.26 -4.49
C THR A 116 -2.03 9.49 -4.65
N VAL A 117 -2.06 10.10 -5.84
CA VAL A 117 -2.92 11.28 -6.12
C VAL A 117 -4.39 10.93 -5.96
N LEU A 118 -4.83 9.76 -6.44
CA LEU A 118 -6.21 9.31 -6.25
C LEU A 118 -6.57 9.21 -4.76
N GLN A 119 -5.69 8.62 -3.95
CA GLN A 119 -5.89 8.49 -2.50
C GLN A 119 -5.94 9.86 -1.79
N ILE A 120 -5.09 10.81 -2.18
CA ILE A 120 -5.12 12.19 -1.68
C ILE A 120 -6.46 12.88 -2.05
N CYS A 121 -6.95 12.69 -3.27
CA CYS A 121 -8.24 13.25 -3.68
C CYS A 121 -9.40 12.71 -2.83
N LEU A 122 -9.42 11.40 -2.55
CA LEU A 122 -10.45 10.77 -1.72
C LEU A 122 -10.37 11.22 -0.26
N LEU A 123 -9.16 11.36 0.30
CA LEU A 123 -8.93 11.93 1.62
C LEU A 123 -9.51 13.36 1.73
N ARG A 124 -9.19 14.21 0.75
CA ARG A 124 -9.67 15.60 0.71
C ARG A 124 -11.19 15.66 0.55
N LEU A 125 -11.76 14.77 -0.27
CA LEU A 125 -13.21 14.64 -0.40
C LEU A 125 -13.86 14.28 0.93
N HIS A 126 -13.32 13.29 1.65
CA HIS A 126 -13.82 12.92 2.98
C HIS A 126 -13.78 14.10 3.97
N ASN A 127 -12.67 14.84 4.01
CA ASN A 127 -12.52 15.97 4.95
C ASN A 127 -13.29 17.24 4.53
N PHE A 128 -13.78 17.29 3.29
CA PHE A 128 -14.64 18.35 2.77
C PHE A 128 -16.11 18.15 3.11
N LEU A 129 -16.57 16.88 3.13
CA LEU A 129 -17.92 16.48 3.51
C LEU A 129 -18.14 16.66 5.03
#